data_AF-A0A7V5D1K6-F1
#
_entry.id   AF-A0A7V5D1K6-F1
#
_cell.length_a   1.000
_cell.length_b   1.000
_cell.length_c   1.000
_cell.angle_alpha   90.00
_cell.angle_beta   90.00
_cell.angle_gamma   90.00
#
_symmetry.space_group_name_H-M   'P 1'
#
loop_
_entity.id
_entity.type
_entity.pdbx_description
1 polymer ?
#
loop_
_entity_poly.entity_id
_entity_poly.type
_entity_poly.pdbx_seq_one_letter_code
_entity_poly.pdbx_strand_id
1 'polypeptide(L)'
;MPVCPVCTIAVAGGVGLCRYLGIDDLISGVWIGALLFSLFLWTIEWLNKKKIKFLFRKPLVFIFWYGLTIFPLMKIGIIGHPQNKFLGIDKLIFGIFSGTIVFLLSILFENYLRKKNQGKAYFKFQKVLIPILFLIILSLIFWRIC
;
A
#
# COMPACT_ATOMS: atom_id res chain seq x y z
N MET A 1 -10.61 -3.06 -12.28
CA MET A 1 -9.42 -3.92 -12.36
C MET A 1 -9.63 -4.98 -11.28
N PRO A 2 -9.70 -6.30 -11.60
CA PRO A 2 -10.00 -7.30 -10.59
C PRO A 2 -8.91 -7.23 -9.53
N VAL A 3 -9.29 -6.75 -8.35
CA VAL A 3 -8.42 -6.71 -7.20
C VAL A 3 -8.05 -8.15 -6.90
N CYS A 4 -6.77 -8.47 -6.94
CA CYS A 4 -6.29 -9.78 -6.54
C CYS A 4 -6.41 -9.83 -5.01
N PRO A 5 -7.35 -10.60 -4.42
CA PRO A 5 -7.42 -10.74 -2.97
C PRO A 5 -6.09 -11.26 -2.41
N VAL A 6 -5.37 -12.01 -3.25
CA VAL A 6 -4.00 -12.45 -3.05
C VAL A 6 -3.02 -11.29 -2.79
N CYS A 7 -3.15 -10.13 -3.45
CA CYS A 7 -2.31 -8.97 -3.14
C CYS A 7 -2.61 -8.42 -1.75
N THR A 8 -3.88 -8.31 -1.38
CA THR A 8 -4.27 -7.82 -0.05
C THR A 8 -3.79 -8.77 1.04
N ILE A 9 -3.94 -10.09 0.84
CA ILE A 9 -3.44 -11.12 1.76
C ILE A 9 -1.91 -11.09 1.86
N ALA A 10 -1.20 -10.98 0.73
CA ALA A 10 0.26 -10.93 0.73
C ALA A 10 0.79 -9.68 1.42
N VAL A 11 0.18 -8.51 1.17
CA VAL A 11 0.58 -7.27 1.83
C VAL A 11 0.22 -7.29 3.33
N ALA A 12 -0.95 -7.82 3.70
CA ALA A 12 -1.33 -8.02 5.10
C ALA A 12 -0.36 -8.97 5.83
N GLY A 13 0.05 -10.05 5.16
CA GLY A 13 1.09 -10.96 5.65
C GLY A 13 2.44 -10.24 5.83
N GLY A 14 2.81 -9.37 4.89
CA GLY A 14 4.00 -8.53 5.00
C GLY A 14 3.96 -7.58 6.21
N VAL A 15 2.84 -6.90 6.45
CA VAL A 15 2.64 -6.06 7.65
C VAL A 15 2.78 -6.89 8.94
N GLY A 16 2.14 -8.06 8.99
CA GLY A 16 2.22 -8.97 10.14
C GLY A 16 3.65 -9.45 10.40
N LEU A 17 4.37 -9.80 9.35
CA LEU A 17 5.76 -10.23 9.42
C LEU A 17 6.69 -9.10 9.91
N CYS A 18 6.54 -7.88 9.40
CA CYS A 18 7.31 -6.73 9.85
C CYS A 18 7.13 -6.46 11.35
N ARG A 19 5.90 -6.62 11.86
CA ARG A 19 5.58 -6.42 13.27
C ARG A 19 6.09 -7.54 14.16
N TYR A 20 6.10 -8.78 13.67
CA TYR A 20 6.70 -9.91 14.38
C TYR A 20 8.23 -9.78 14.50
N LEU A 21 8.88 -9.29 13.44
CA LEU A 21 10.33 -9.13 13.39
C LEU A 21 10.84 -7.84 14.07
N GLY A 22 9.96 -6.98 14.59
CA GLY A 22 10.35 -5.72 15.24
C GLY A 22 11.06 -4.73 14.31
N ILE A 23 10.73 -4.74 13.01
CA ILE A 23 11.36 -3.89 12.00
C ILE A 23 10.90 -2.43 12.16
N ASP A 24 11.79 -1.48 11.85
CA ASP A 24 11.54 -0.03 11.85
C ASP A 24 10.15 0.36 11.35
N ASP A 25 9.52 1.32 12.04
CA ASP A 25 8.19 1.86 11.74
C ASP A 25 8.07 2.40 10.31
N LEU A 26 9.20 2.79 9.70
CA LEU A 26 9.27 3.24 8.31
C LEU A 26 8.89 2.12 7.33
N ILE A 27 9.46 0.93 7.49
CA ILE A 27 9.20 -0.22 6.61
C ILE A 27 7.79 -0.75 6.87
N SER A 28 7.38 -0.84 8.14
CA SER A 28 6.01 -1.19 8.50
C SER A 28 4.99 -0.24 7.84
N GLY A 29 5.30 1.07 7.81
CA GLY A 29 4.51 2.07 7.10
C GLY A 29 4.35 1.79 5.61
N VAL A 30 5.42 1.37 4.91
CA VAL A 30 5.37 1.02 3.47
C VAL A 30 4.31 -0.03 3.19
N TRP A 31 4.31 -1.11 3.97
CA TRP A 31 3.36 -2.21 3.80
C TRP A 31 1.94 -1.79 4.17
N ILE A 32 1.77 -0.98 5.21
CA ILE A 32 0.46 -0.41 5.58
C ILE A 32 -0.08 0.48 4.44
N GLY A 33 0.75 1.36 3.86
CA GLY A 33 0.34 2.21 2.75
C GLY A 33 -0.11 1.42 1.52
N ALA A 34 0.64 0.38 1.16
CA ALA A 34 0.25 -0.52 0.08
C ALA A 34 -1.08 -1.25 0.38
N LEU A 35 -1.30 -1.66 1.63
CA LEU A 35 -2.54 -2.32 2.05
C LEU A 35 -3.74 -1.38 1.95
N LEU A 36 -3.60 -0.15 2.45
CA LEU A 36 -4.65 0.87 2.37
C LEU A 36 -5.02 1.18 0.93
N PHE A 37 -4.03 1.34 0.06
CA PHE A 37 -4.29 1.58 -1.36
C PHE A 37 -4.96 0.38 -2.04
N SER A 38 -4.57 -0.85 -1.67
CA SER A 38 -5.22 -2.07 -2.15
C SER A 38 -6.70 -2.13 -1.73
N LEU A 39 -7.01 -1.84 -0.46
CA LEU A 39 -8.37 -1.79 0.06
C LEU A 39 -9.20 -0.66 -0.57
N PHE A 40 -8.59 0.50 -0.81
CA PHE A 40 -9.19 1.60 -1.55
C PHE A 40 -9.65 1.14 -2.94
N LEU A 41 -8.75 0.55 -3.74
CA LEU A 41 -9.08 0.04 -5.07
C LEU A 41 -10.16 -1.05 -5.02
N TRP A 42 -10.10 -1.93 -4.01
CA TRP A 42 -11.10 -2.98 -3.81
C TRP A 42 -12.48 -2.44 -3.54
N THR A 43 -12.58 -1.47 -2.65
CA THR A 43 -13.84 -0.83 -2.27
C THR A 43 -14.46 -0.11 -3.47
N ILE A 44 -13.64 0.59 -4.26
CA ILE A 44 -14.07 1.24 -5.50
C ILE A 44 -14.60 0.22 -6.53
N GLU A 45 -13.97 -0.95 -6.66
CA GLU A 45 -14.42 -2.01 -7.56
C GLU A 45 -15.72 -2.67 -7.04
N TRP A 46 -15.84 -2.87 -5.73
CA TRP A 46 -17.05 -3.40 -5.09
C TRP A 46 -18.26 -2.45 -5.30
N LEU A 47 -18.05 -1.15 -5.13
CA LEU A 47 -19.06 -0.11 -5.44
C LEU A 47 -19.45 -0.13 -6.93
N ASN A 48 -18.48 -0.33 -7.83
CA ASN A 48 -18.76 -0.50 -9.26
C ASN A 48 -19.63 -1.73 -9.55
N LYS A 49 -19.34 -2.87 -8.93
CA LYS A 49 -20.16 -4.09 -9.08
C LYS A 49 -21.59 -3.90 -8.62
N LYS A 50 -21.80 -3.09 -7.57
CA LYS A 50 -23.14 -2.72 -7.07
C LYS A 50 -23.82 -1.62 -7.90
N LYS A 51 -23.19 -1.13 -8.99
CA LYS A 51 -23.66 -0.01 -9.83
C LYS A 51 -23.92 1.29 -9.05
N ILE A 52 -23.33 1.46 -7.86
CA ILE A 52 -23.45 2.66 -7.05
C ILE A 52 -22.49 3.71 -7.63
N LYS A 53 -23.04 4.70 -8.34
CA LYS A 53 -22.30 5.80 -8.95
C LYS A 53 -22.57 7.08 -8.17
N PHE A 54 -21.54 7.64 -7.54
CA PHE A 54 -21.58 8.98 -6.96
C PHE A 54 -20.31 9.76 -7.32
N LEU A 55 -20.43 11.08 -7.42
CA LEU A 55 -19.38 11.95 -7.97
C LEU A 55 -18.11 11.97 -7.09
N PHE A 56 -18.28 11.98 -5.76
CA PHE A 56 -17.18 12.07 -4.79
C PHE A 56 -16.65 10.69 -4.31
N ARG A 57 -16.90 9.60 -5.05
CA ARG A 57 -16.61 8.23 -4.58
C ARG A 57 -15.16 7.94 -4.29
N LYS A 58 -14.29 8.34 -5.21
CA LYS A 58 -12.85 8.11 -5.08
C LYS A 58 -12.27 8.87 -3.88
N PRO A 59 -12.42 10.20 -3.75
CA PRO A 59 -11.86 10.92 -2.62
C PRO A 59 -12.46 10.49 -1.28
N LEU A 60 -13.77 10.22 -1.21
CA LEU A 60 -14.42 9.83 0.04
C LEU A 60 -13.94 8.45 0.55
N VAL A 61 -13.83 7.46 -0.33
CA VAL A 61 -13.33 6.13 0.05
C VAL A 61 -11.84 6.16 0.41
N PHE A 62 -11.06 7.01 -0.27
CA PHE A 62 -9.65 7.22 0.07
C PHE A 62 -9.51 7.83 1.47
N ILE A 63 -10.22 8.92 1.74
CA ILE A 63 -10.24 9.57 3.06
C ILE A 63 -10.74 8.62 4.14
N PHE A 64 -11.77 7.82 3.84
CA PHE A 64 -12.31 6.83 4.77
C PHE A 64 -11.27 5.80 5.21
N TRP A 65 -10.59 5.13 4.27
CA TRP A 65 -9.61 4.10 4.61
C TRP A 65 -8.36 4.66 5.30
N TYR A 66 -7.82 5.76 4.79
CA TYR A 66 -6.64 6.40 5.38
C TYR A 66 -6.97 7.03 6.73
N GLY A 67 -8.14 7.66 6.86
CA GLY A 67 -8.61 8.23 8.12
C GLY A 67 -8.87 7.18 9.19
N LEU A 68 -9.52 6.06 8.84
CA LEU A 68 -9.76 4.94 9.76
C LEU A 68 -8.47 4.35 10.33
N THR A 69 -7.36 4.46 9.61
CA THR A 69 -6.07 3.89 10.03
C THR A 69 -5.17 4.93 10.70
N ILE A 70 -5.08 6.14 10.16
CA ILE A 70 -4.23 7.20 10.70
C ILE A 70 -4.81 7.75 12.02
N PHE A 71 -6.14 7.90 12.13
CA PHE A 71 -6.77 8.50 13.31
C PHE A 71 -6.58 7.69 14.61
N PRO A 72 -6.77 6.35 14.64
CA PRO A 72 -6.48 5.56 15.82
C PRO A 72 -4.98 5.54 16.14
N LEU A 73 -4.12 5.47 15.12
CA LEU A 73 -2.66 5.47 15.30
C LEU A 73 -2.14 6.78 15.93
N MET A 74 -2.76 7.92 15.58
CA MET A 74 -2.53 9.19 16.25
C MET A 74 -3.00 9.17 17.71
N LYS A 75 -4.19 8.63 18.00
CA LYS A 75 -4.72 8.55 19.38
C LYS A 75 -3.91 7.64 20.31
N ILE A 76 -3.34 6.56 19.77
CA ILE A 76 -2.50 5.62 20.53
C ILE A 76 -1.11 6.22 20.80
N GLY A 77 -0.76 7.38 20.21
CA GLY A 77 0.51 8.06 20.45
C GLY A 77 1.72 7.42 19.76
N ILE A 78 1.49 6.46 18.85
CA ILE A 78 2.53 5.84 18.02
C ILE A 78 3.02 6.85 16.96
N ILE A 79 2.10 7.69 16.46
CA ILE A 79 2.39 8.84 15.59
C ILE A 79 2.55 10.07 16.47
N GLY A 80 3.70 10.74 16.42
CA GLY A 80 4.00 11.99 17.12
C GLY A 80 5.03 11.88 18.24
N HIS A 81 5.59 10.70 18.52
CA HIS A 81 6.66 10.57 19.52
C HIS A 81 7.95 11.24 19.01
N PRO A 82 8.57 12.18 19.77
CA PRO A 82 9.69 12.99 19.30
C PRO A 82 10.96 12.19 18.90
N GLN A 83 11.06 10.92 19.32
CA GLN A 83 12.16 10.01 18.95
C GLN A 83 11.95 9.25 17.62
N ASN A 84 10.78 9.37 16.98
CA ASN A 84 10.39 8.59 15.79
C ASN A 84 10.17 9.45 14.53
N LYS A 85 10.90 10.56 14.43
CA LYS A 85 10.86 11.48 13.29
C LYS A 85 11.96 11.14 12.28
N PHE A 86 11.61 11.07 11.01
CA PHE A 86 12.54 11.02 9.89
C PHE A 86 12.24 12.25 9.02
N LEU A 87 13.24 13.13 8.83
CA LEU A 87 13.09 14.40 8.10
C LEU A 87 12.00 15.35 8.68
N GLY A 88 11.74 15.30 9.99
CA GLY A 88 10.72 16.15 10.65
C GLY A 88 9.27 15.66 10.53
N ILE A 89 9.04 14.56 9.81
CA ILE A 89 7.76 13.86 9.66
C ILE A 89 7.87 12.50 10.40
N ASP A 90 6.76 11.98 10.95
CA ASP A 90 6.75 10.63 11.53
C ASP A 90 7.17 9.58 10.51
N LYS A 91 8.15 8.73 10.90
CA LYS A 91 8.66 7.60 10.09
C LYS A 91 7.54 6.78 9.45
N LEU A 92 6.49 6.51 10.24
CA LEU A 92 5.34 5.72 9.83
C LEU A 92 4.51 6.39 8.72
N ILE A 93 4.24 7.70 8.84
CA ILE A 93 3.48 8.45 7.83
C ILE A 93 4.26 8.52 6.52
N PHE A 94 5.57 8.78 6.60
CA PHE A 94 6.44 8.79 5.44
C PHE A 94 6.49 7.41 4.76
N GLY A 95 6.54 6.34 5.55
CA GLY A 95 6.41 4.96 5.07
C GLY A 95 5.08 4.72 4.35
N ILE A 96 3.95 5.09 4.95
CA ILE A 96 2.62 4.94 4.34
C ILE A 96 2.53 5.67 2.99
N PHE A 97 3.05 6.88 2.92
CA PHE A 97 2.99 7.68 1.70
C PHE A 97 3.88 7.09 0.60
N SER A 98 5.13 6.77 0.93
CA SER A 98 6.08 6.15 -0.01
C SER A 98 5.60 4.78 -0.49
N GLY A 99 5.08 3.94 0.40
CA GLY A 99 4.50 2.64 0.05
C GLY A 99 3.29 2.75 -0.87
N THR A 100 2.41 3.73 -0.63
CA THR A 100 1.27 4.02 -1.52
C THR A 100 1.74 4.38 -2.94
N ILE A 101 2.73 5.27 -3.05
CA ILE A 101 3.28 5.72 -4.34
C ILE A 101 3.93 4.56 -5.08
N VAL A 102 4.81 3.81 -4.41
CA VAL A 102 5.53 2.69 -5.03
C VAL A 102 4.57 1.58 -5.45
N PHE A 103 3.54 1.30 -4.64
CA PHE A 103 2.51 0.34 -5.02
C PHE A 103 1.71 0.82 -6.25
N LEU A 104 1.35 2.10 -6.33
CA LEU A 104 0.72 2.67 -7.53
C LEU A 104 1.63 2.55 -8.76
N LEU A 105 2.92 2.90 -8.64
CA LEU A 105 3.91 2.76 -9.71
C LEU A 105 4.04 1.31 -10.18
N SER A 106 4.04 0.35 -9.26
CA SER A 106 4.12 -1.08 -9.58
C SER A 106 2.93 -1.56 -10.41
N ILE A 107 1.72 -1.06 -10.14
CA ILE A 107 0.52 -1.36 -10.93
C ILE A 107 0.60 -0.74 -12.32
N LEU A 108 1.08 0.50 -12.42
CA LEU A 108 1.29 1.17 -13.70
C LEU A 108 2.33 0.43 -14.54
N PHE A 109 3.42 -0.02 -13.91
CA PHE A 109 4.47 -0.81 -14.55
C PHE A 109 3.96 -2.17 -15.03
N GLU A 110 3.16 -2.87 -14.21
CA GLU A 110 2.53 -4.13 -14.61
C GLU A 110 1.61 -3.96 -15.82
N ASN A 111 0.80 -2.90 -15.82
CA ASN A 111 -0.06 -2.54 -16.95
C ASN A 111 0.72 -2.22 -18.22
N TYR A 112 1.83 -1.50 -18.07
CA TYR A 112 2.73 -1.18 -19.18
C TYR A 112 3.34 -2.45 -19.78
N LEU A 113 3.84 -3.36 -18.94
CA LEU A 113 4.36 -4.66 -19.38
C LEU A 113 3.29 -5.48 -20.10
N ARG A 114 2.06 -5.52 -19.59
CA ARG A 114 0.97 -6.24 -20.25
C ARG A 114 0.58 -5.61 -21.58
N LYS A 115 0.56 -4.28 -21.70
CA LYS A 115 0.32 -3.60 -22.98
C LYS A 115 1.38 -3.96 -24.01
N LYS A 116 2.65 -4.03 -23.60
CA LYS A 116 3.76 -4.44 -24.47
C LYS A 116 3.64 -5.90 -24.93
N ASN A 117 3.04 -6.77 -24.12
CA ASN A 117 2.86 -8.19 -24.42
C ASN A 117 1.45 -8.53 -24.96
N GLN A 118 0.88 -7.68 -25.83
CA GLN A 118 -0.43 -7.88 -26.45
C GLN A 118 -1.58 -8.15 -25.44
N GLY A 119 -1.49 -7.58 -24.23
CA GLY A 119 -2.46 -7.77 -23.15
C GLY A 119 -2.27 -9.05 -22.31
N LYS A 120 -1.35 -9.94 -22.71
CA LYS A 120 -1.03 -11.19 -22.00
C LYS A 120 -0.02 -10.94 -20.88
N ALA A 121 -0.16 -11.67 -19.78
CA ALA A 121 0.87 -11.69 -18.74
C ALA A 121 2.09 -12.49 -19.24
N TYR A 122 3.30 -12.05 -18.92
CA TYR A 122 4.55 -12.74 -19.22
C TYR A 122 4.67 -14.05 -18.44
N PHE A 123 4.15 -14.09 -17.20
CA PHE A 123 4.19 -15.26 -16.33
C PHE A 123 2.98 -15.30 -15.39
N LYS A 124 2.71 -16.47 -14.80
CA LYS A 124 1.62 -16.67 -13.84
C LYS A 124 1.87 -15.82 -12.59
N PHE A 125 0.83 -15.15 -12.08
CA PHE A 125 0.91 -14.24 -10.91
C PHE A 125 1.71 -12.95 -11.08
N GLN A 126 2.05 -12.53 -12.31
CA GLN A 126 2.73 -11.25 -12.56
C GLN A 126 2.08 -10.05 -11.83
N LYS A 127 0.74 -10.00 -11.78
CA LYS A 127 -0.04 -8.98 -11.07
C LYS A 127 0.22 -8.86 -9.57
N VAL A 128 0.67 -9.94 -8.95
CA VAL A 128 0.93 -10.04 -7.51
C VAL A 128 2.43 -9.87 -7.25
N LEU A 129 3.25 -10.56 -8.05
CA LEU A 129 4.69 -10.57 -7.89
C LEU A 129 5.31 -9.20 -8.16
N ILE A 130 4.86 -8.47 -9.18
CA ILE A 130 5.43 -7.15 -9.51
C ILE A 130 5.23 -6.15 -8.35
N PRO A 131 4.02 -5.95 -7.79
CA PRO A 131 3.86 -5.09 -6.62
C PRO A 131 4.66 -5.52 -5.41
N ILE A 132 4.70 -6.81 -5.09
CA ILE A 132 5.46 -7.33 -3.95
C ILE A 132 6.96 -7.07 -4.13
N LEU A 133 7.51 -7.32 -5.32
CA LEU A 133 8.92 -7.04 -5.65
C LEU A 133 9.26 -5.56 -5.43
N PHE A 134 8.41 -4.65 -5.90
CA PHE A 134 8.61 -3.21 -5.71
C PHE A 134 8.59 -2.81 -4.22
N LEU A 135 7.67 -3.37 -3.43
CA LEU A 135 7.61 -3.11 -1.98
C LEU A 135 8.82 -3.70 -1.24
N ILE A 136 9.29 -4.88 -1.62
CA ILE A 136 10.49 -5.49 -1.05
C ILE A 136 11.71 -4.62 -1.37
N ILE A 137 11.86 -4.18 -2.62
CA ILE A 137 12.96 -3.29 -3.03
C ILE A 137 12.92 -2.00 -2.21
N LEU A 138 11.75 -1.36 -2.05
CA LEU A 138 11.62 -0.16 -1.23
C LEU A 138 11.97 -0.43 0.24
N SER A 139 11.51 -1.56 0.78
CA SER A 139 11.81 -1.97 2.15
C SER A 139 13.32 -2.18 2.36
N LEU A 140 14.02 -2.78 1.38
CA LEU A 140 15.47 -2.95 1.41
C LEU A 140 16.22 -1.62 1.33
N ILE A 141 15.72 -0.66 0.54
CA ILE A 141 16.28 0.69 0.47
C ILE A 141 16.14 1.38 1.83
N PHE A 142 14.96 1.33 2.44
CA PHE A 142 14.73 1.92 3.76
C PHE A 142 15.51 1.24 4.87
N TRP A 143 15.70 -0.08 4.78
CA TRP A 143 16.55 -0.83 5.70
C TRP A 143 18.03 -0.44 5.62
N ARG A 144 18.50 0.07 4.47
CA ARG A 144 19.87 0.60 4.34
C ARG A 144 20.03 2.01 4.91
N ILE A 145 18.94 2.74 5.10
CA ILE A 145 18.93 4.15 5.49
C ILE A 145 18.68 4.31 7.00
N CYS A 146 17.98 3.38 7.63
CA CYS A 146 17.79 3.30 9.09
C CYS A 146 18.90 2.50 9.75
#